data_AF-A0A126NNU4-F1
#
_entry.id   AF-A0A126NNU4-F1
#
_cell.length_a   1.000
_cell.length_b   1.000
_cell.length_c   1.000
_cell.angle_alpha   90.00
_cell.angle_beta   90.00
_cell.angle_gamma   90.00
#
_symmetry.space_group_name_H-M   'P 1'
#
loop_
_entity.id
_entity.type
_entity.pdbx_description
1 polymer ?
#
loop_
_entity_poly.entity_id
_entity_poly.type
_entity_poly.pdbx_seq_one_letter_code
_entity_poly.pdbx_strand_id
1 'polypeptide(L)'
;MATRFAGEGRDVAALQYPILVYAHLLLFVLWLGADVGVFLLGQHFRRRHAYSLEQRIALLKLLVEVDMVPRSAWALMVPVSLSVVHVGGYWTLPGWGLLLAWLIGGFWLWLVWDAHRHDQSPRAARDRRIESVLRWLLALFYLWLGLASLLHGAPLAPAWLASKALMFGVIFAAAIMIDVSFKPVGAQLGALIKQGSSDATELPLLRTMNRTRIWVWVVYLMLLATAFLGVVKPF
;
A
#
# COMPACT_ATOMS: atom_id res chain seq x y z
N MET A 1 -35.94 -15.78 30.40
CA MET A 1 -35.11 -15.33 31.54
C MET A 1 -34.13 -16.43 31.85
N ALA A 2 -32.83 -16.13 31.69
CA ALA A 2 -31.65 -16.89 32.12
C ALA A 2 -31.55 -18.38 31.72
N THR A 3 -30.71 -18.67 30.70
CA THR A 3 -29.65 -19.70 30.74
C THR A 3 -29.11 -19.96 29.33
N ARG A 4 -28.14 -19.15 28.88
CA ARG A 4 -27.14 -19.50 27.85
C ARG A 4 -25.97 -18.50 27.86
N PHE A 5 -25.46 -18.25 29.07
CA PHE A 5 -24.18 -17.56 29.27
C PHE A 5 -23.39 -18.39 30.28
N ALA A 6 -22.91 -19.55 29.84
CA ALA A 6 -21.90 -20.32 30.56
C ALA A 6 -21.23 -21.27 29.58
N GLY A 7 -19.92 -21.09 29.41
CA GLY A 7 -19.02 -22.12 28.91
C GLY A 7 -18.72 -22.08 27.43
N GLU A 8 -17.67 -21.34 27.05
CA GLU A 8 -16.61 -21.86 26.18
C GLU A 8 -15.46 -20.86 26.28
N GLY A 9 -14.43 -21.20 27.04
CA GLY A 9 -13.14 -20.55 26.87
C GLY A 9 -12.72 -20.81 25.44
N ARG A 10 -12.97 -19.86 24.54
CA ARG A 10 -12.49 -19.96 23.16
C ARG A 10 -10.98 -20.11 23.25
N ASP A 11 -10.49 -21.27 22.83
CA ASP A 11 -9.07 -21.54 22.77
C ASP A 11 -8.40 -20.36 22.05
N VAL A 12 -7.37 -19.78 22.66
CA VAL A 12 -6.62 -18.66 22.06
C VAL A 12 -6.12 -19.07 20.68
N ALA A 13 -5.82 -20.36 20.49
CA ALA A 13 -5.47 -20.93 19.18
C ALA A 13 -6.60 -20.81 18.16
N ALA A 14 -7.86 -21.05 18.55
CA ALA A 14 -9.03 -20.92 17.68
C ALA A 14 -9.32 -19.46 17.27
N LEU A 15 -8.83 -18.47 18.03
CA LEU A 15 -8.97 -17.05 17.71
C LEU A 15 -7.87 -16.50 16.80
N GLN A 16 -6.78 -17.23 16.55
CA GLN A 16 -5.63 -16.73 15.78
C GLN A 16 -6.03 -16.30 14.37
N TYR A 17 -6.72 -17.19 13.63
CA TYR A 17 -7.15 -16.90 12.27
C TYR A 17 -8.09 -15.67 12.16
N PRO A 18 -9.20 -15.58 12.90
CA PRO A 18 -10.08 -14.41 12.81
C PRO A 18 -9.41 -13.11 13.26
N ILE A 19 -8.50 -13.15 14.24
CA ILE A 19 -7.70 -11.98 14.65
C ILE A 19 -6.80 -11.52 13.50
N LEU A 20 -6.12 -12.44 12.81
CA LEU A 20 -5.27 -12.09 11.66
C LEU A 20 -6.09 -11.54 10.49
N VAL A 21 -7.26 -12.12 10.21
CA VAL A 21 -8.19 -11.59 9.20
C VAL A 21 -8.66 -10.18 9.58
N TYR A 22 -9.01 -9.96 10.85
CA TYR A 22 -9.39 -8.63 11.34
C TYR A 22 -8.24 -7.62 11.22
N ALA A 23 -7.03 -8.00 11.63
CA ALA A 23 -5.83 -7.17 11.46
C ALA A 23 -5.57 -6.84 9.98
N HIS A 24 -5.70 -7.81 9.08
CA HIS A 24 -5.61 -7.59 7.64
C HIS A 24 -6.68 -6.61 7.14
N LEU A 25 -7.92 -6.70 7.62
CA LEU A 25 -8.98 -5.76 7.28
C LEU A 25 -8.68 -4.35 7.81
N LEU A 26 -8.14 -4.22 9.02
CA LEU A 26 -7.69 -2.93 9.55
C LEU A 26 -6.58 -2.33 8.69
N LEU A 27 -5.61 -3.14 8.23
CA LEU A 27 -4.59 -2.66 7.30
C LEU A 27 -5.20 -2.17 5.98
N PHE A 28 -6.24 -2.84 5.47
CA PHE A 28 -6.95 -2.37 4.28
C PHE A 28 -7.66 -1.03 4.52
N VAL A 29 -8.32 -0.86 5.66
CA VAL A 29 -9.00 0.40 6.05
C VAL A 29 -7.99 1.52 6.19
N LEU A 30 -6.87 1.28 6.89
CA LEU A 30 -5.80 2.24 7.08
C LEU A 30 -5.10 2.58 5.76
N TRP A 31 -4.98 1.61 4.86
CA TRP A 31 -4.43 1.86 3.54
C TRP A 31 -5.39 2.69 2.69
N LEU A 32 -6.54 2.16 2.27
CA LEU A 32 -7.42 2.83 1.32
C LEU A 32 -8.02 4.12 1.92
N GLY A 33 -8.40 4.10 3.20
CA GLY A 33 -8.99 5.26 3.87
C GLY A 33 -8.01 6.43 3.99
N ALA A 34 -6.76 6.17 4.39
CA ALA A 34 -5.75 7.23 4.46
C ALA A 34 -5.29 7.68 3.06
N ASP A 35 -5.20 6.79 2.08
CA ASP A 35 -4.92 7.13 0.68
C ASP A 35 -5.96 8.11 0.12
N VAL A 36 -7.24 7.93 0.44
CA VAL A 36 -8.28 8.92 0.06
C VAL A 36 -7.96 10.29 0.67
N GLY A 37 -7.45 10.35 1.90
CA GLY A 37 -6.96 11.58 2.52
C GLY A 37 -5.80 12.21 1.75
N VAL A 38 -4.78 11.42 1.38
CA VAL A 38 -3.65 11.84 0.53
C VAL A 38 -4.15 12.40 -0.80
N PHE A 39 -5.08 11.70 -1.45
CA PHE A 39 -5.68 12.12 -2.71
C PHE A 39 -6.42 13.45 -2.59
N LEU A 40 -7.23 13.64 -1.54
CA LEU A 40 -7.95 14.88 -1.30
C LEU A 40 -6.99 16.05 -1.10
N LEU A 41 -5.98 15.88 -0.25
CA LEU A 41 -4.96 16.92 -0.02
C LEU A 41 -4.23 17.26 -1.33
N GLY A 42 -3.87 16.27 -2.13
CA GLY A 42 -3.22 16.48 -3.44
C GLY A 42 -4.14 17.15 -4.47
N GLN A 43 -5.44 16.86 -4.43
CA GLN A 43 -6.45 17.50 -5.27
C GLN A 43 -6.60 18.99 -4.92
N HIS A 44 -6.62 19.32 -3.63
CA HIS A 44 -6.71 20.71 -3.17
C HIS A 44 -5.39 21.48 -3.40
N PHE A 45 -4.24 20.82 -3.26
CA PHE A 45 -2.93 21.40 -3.63
C PHE A 45 -2.90 21.90 -5.08
N ARG A 46 -3.70 21.35 -6.00
CA ARG A 46 -3.70 21.76 -7.41
C ARG A 46 -4.58 22.97 -7.71
N ARG A 47 -5.40 23.41 -6.77
CA ARG A 47 -6.39 24.49 -6.99
C ARG A 47 -5.75 25.86 -6.76
N ARG A 48 -4.83 26.26 -7.64
CA ARG A 48 -4.09 27.53 -7.53
C ARG A 48 -4.95 28.80 -7.49
N HIS A 49 -6.18 28.73 -7.99
CA HIS A 49 -7.13 29.85 -7.97
C HIS A 49 -8.02 29.86 -6.72
N ALA A 50 -8.06 28.75 -5.96
CA ALA A 50 -8.83 28.65 -4.72
C ALA A 50 -7.96 28.86 -3.47
N TYR A 51 -6.67 28.54 -3.55
CA TYR A 51 -5.73 28.60 -2.42
C TYR A 51 -4.45 29.33 -2.80
N SER A 52 -3.90 30.08 -1.85
CA SER A 52 -2.58 30.69 -1.98
C SER A 52 -1.49 29.61 -2.04
N LEU A 53 -0.30 29.96 -2.55
CA LEU A 53 0.84 29.03 -2.59
C LEU A 53 1.22 28.54 -1.19
N GLU A 54 1.18 29.41 -0.18
CA GLU A 54 1.46 29.05 1.21
C GLU A 54 0.47 28.02 1.77
N GLN A 55 -0.84 28.24 1.57
CA GLN A 55 -1.89 27.30 1.97
C GLN A 55 -1.68 25.94 1.28
N ARG A 56 -1.31 25.94 0.00
CA ARG A 56 -1.03 24.71 -0.75
C ARG A 56 0.20 24.00 -0.20
N ILE A 57 1.27 24.71 0.14
CA ILE A 57 2.45 24.10 0.77
C ILE A 57 2.08 23.48 2.13
N ALA A 58 1.22 24.12 2.92
CA ALA A 58 0.72 23.52 4.16
C ALA A 58 -0.08 22.22 3.90
N LEU A 59 -0.95 22.20 2.89
CA LEU A 59 -1.66 20.99 2.46
C LEU A 59 -0.69 19.88 2.03
N LEU A 60 0.40 20.22 1.34
CA LEU A 60 1.41 19.27 0.92
C LEU A 60 2.17 18.67 2.11
N LYS A 61 2.49 19.47 3.15
CA LYS A 61 3.11 18.95 4.38
C LYS A 61 2.18 17.96 5.09
N LEU A 62 0.91 18.30 5.24
CA LEU A 62 -0.09 17.37 5.79
C LEU A 62 -0.23 16.11 4.95
N LEU A 63 -0.19 16.24 3.63
CA LEU A 63 -0.23 15.11 2.71
C LEU A 63 0.90 14.13 3.00
N VAL A 64 2.14 14.63 3.13
CA VAL A 64 3.32 13.80 3.41
C VAL A 64 3.18 13.07 4.75
N GLU A 65 2.64 13.72 5.79
CA GLU A 65 2.40 13.04 7.08
C GLU A 65 1.30 11.98 7.00
N VAL A 66 0.19 12.27 6.32
CA VAL A 66 -0.92 11.31 6.15
C VAL A 66 -0.46 10.10 5.32
N ASP A 67 0.40 10.31 4.32
CA ASP A 67 0.95 9.28 3.42
C ASP A 67 1.80 8.22 4.16
N MET A 68 2.23 8.49 5.40
CA MET A 68 2.92 7.50 6.23
C MET A 68 2.00 6.35 6.68
N VAL A 69 0.70 6.60 6.83
CA VAL A 69 -0.28 5.58 7.21
C VAL A 69 -0.45 4.52 6.12
N PRO A 70 -0.79 4.86 4.86
CA PRO A 70 -0.96 3.86 3.82
C PRO A 70 0.35 3.14 3.47
N ARG A 71 1.51 3.83 3.49
CA ARG A 71 2.81 3.17 3.30
C ARG A 71 3.11 2.13 4.38
N SER A 72 2.82 2.46 5.64
CA SER A 72 3.00 1.51 6.75
C SER A 72 2.05 0.33 6.62
N ALA A 73 0.79 0.60 6.27
CA ALA A 73 -0.21 -0.44 6.05
C ALA A 73 0.18 -1.37 4.89
N TRP A 74 0.70 -0.83 3.79
CA TRP A 74 1.18 -1.60 2.65
C TRP A 74 2.35 -2.51 3.00
N ALA A 75 3.35 -1.99 3.73
CA ALA A 75 4.49 -2.78 4.17
C ALA A 75 4.08 -3.97 5.06
N LEU A 76 3.13 -3.74 5.98
CA LEU A 76 2.59 -4.76 6.88
C LEU A 76 1.62 -5.72 6.20
N MET A 77 1.02 -5.33 5.07
CA MET A 77 0.08 -6.18 4.32
C MET A 77 0.77 -7.48 3.85
N VAL A 78 2.07 -7.44 3.55
CA VAL A 78 2.84 -8.61 3.14
C VAL A 78 2.93 -9.69 4.23
N PRO A 79 3.55 -9.43 5.41
CA PRO A 79 3.63 -10.45 6.46
C PRO A 79 2.27 -10.86 7.02
N VAL A 80 1.31 -9.93 7.12
CA VAL A 80 -0.03 -10.26 7.65
C VAL A 80 -0.81 -11.14 6.66
N SER A 81 -0.76 -10.85 5.35
CA SER A 81 -1.41 -11.73 4.36
C SER A 81 -0.80 -13.13 4.33
N LEU A 82 0.53 -13.25 4.42
CA LEU A 82 1.21 -14.55 4.51
C LEU A 82 0.90 -15.30 5.82
N SER A 83 0.71 -14.57 6.93
CA SER A 83 0.24 -15.15 8.20
C SER A 83 -1.19 -15.69 8.08
N VAL A 84 -2.10 -14.93 7.44
CA VAL A 84 -3.49 -15.35 7.22
C VAL A 84 -3.56 -16.62 6.37
N VAL A 85 -2.79 -16.72 5.28
CA VAL A 85 -2.83 -17.92 4.43
C VAL A 85 -2.20 -19.13 5.11
N HIS A 86 -1.18 -18.94 5.93
CA HIS A 86 -0.55 -20.01 6.69
C HIS A 86 -1.49 -20.56 7.78
N VAL A 87 -1.98 -19.69 8.67
CA VAL A 87 -2.87 -20.09 9.77
C VAL A 87 -4.23 -20.58 9.25
N GLY A 88 -4.70 -20.03 8.12
CA GLY A 88 -5.92 -20.47 7.46
C GLY A 88 -5.81 -21.80 6.71
N GLY A 89 -4.63 -22.42 6.67
CA GLY A 89 -4.41 -23.69 5.97
C GLY A 89 -4.44 -23.59 4.44
N TYR A 90 -4.36 -22.38 3.87
CA TYR A 90 -4.38 -22.15 2.43
C TYR A 90 -3.02 -22.36 1.77
N TRP A 91 -1.94 -22.20 2.54
CA TRP A 91 -0.58 -22.50 2.10
C TRP A 91 0.29 -22.89 3.29
N THR A 92 0.81 -24.12 3.29
CA THR A 92 1.75 -24.60 4.30
C THR A 92 3.15 -24.02 4.05
N LEU A 93 3.36 -22.78 4.49
CA LEU A 93 4.69 -22.18 4.54
C LEU A 93 5.59 -22.92 5.54
N PRO A 94 6.87 -23.14 5.21
CA PRO A 94 7.83 -23.59 6.21
C PRO A 94 8.00 -22.51 7.30
N GLY A 95 8.32 -22.90 8.53
CA GLY A 95 8.40 -21.95 9.66
C GLY A 95 9.34 -20.76 9.42
N TRP A 96 10.44 -20.98 8.68
CA TRP A 96 11.36 -19.91 8.28
C TRP A 96 10.74 -18.93 7.27
N GLY A 97 9.80 -19.37 6.44
CA GLY A 97 9.15 -18.55 5.42
C GLY A 97 8.28 -17.45 6.03
N LEU A 98 7.57 -17.78 7.12
CA LEU A 98 6.80 -16.80 7.87
C LEU A 98 7.69 -15.80 8.61
N LEU A 99 8.78 -16.28 9.23
CA LEU A 99 9.79 -15.42 9.85
C LEU A 99 10.39 -14.45 8.82
N LEU A 100 10.76 -14.94 7.64
CA LEU A 100 11.30 -14.13 6.56
C LEU A 100 10.32 -13.05 6.10
N ALA A 101 9.02 -13.38 5.99
CA ALA A 101 7.99 -12.40 5.64
C ALA A 101 7.92 -11.25 6.64
N TRP A 102 7.97 -11.55 7.94
CA TRP A 102 7.98 -10.53 9.01
C TRP A 102 9.27 -9.71 9.03
N LEU A 103 10.43 -10.33 8.79
CA LEU A 103 11.69 -9.60 8.66
C LEU A 103 11.67 -8.65 7.47
N ILE A 104 11.15 -9.08 6.32
CA ILE A 104 10.99 -8.24 5.12
C ILE A 104 10.02 -7.08 5.40
N GLY A 105 8.84 -7.37 5.96
CA GLY A 105 7.85 -6.34 6.29
C GLY A 105 8.35 -5.33 7.32
N GLY A 106 9.05 -5.80 8.36
CA GLY A 106 9.66 -4.93 9.38
C GLY A 106 10.80 -4.08 8.82
N PHE A 107 11.65 -4.67 7.98
CA PHE A 107 12.71 -3.93 7.29
C PHE A 107 12.15 -2.88 6.33
N TRP A 108 11.10 -3.20 5.58
CA TRP A 108 10.42 -2.24 4.71
C TRP A 108 9.80 -1.10 5.52
N LEU A 109 9.09 -1.42 6.60
CA LEU A 109 8.52 -0.41 7.48
C LEU A 109 9.61 0.50 8.05
N TRP A 110 10.74 -0.06 8.46
CA TRP A 110 11.90 0.71 8.89
C TRP A 110 12.41 1.64 7.77
N LEU A 111 12.61 1.16 6.54
CA LEU A 111 13.05 2.00 5.40
C LEU A 111 12.12 3.19 5.17
N VAL A 112 10.81 2.95 5.18
CA VAL A 112 9.77 3.98 4.96
C VAL A 112 9.88 5.07 6.02
N TRP A 113 9.94 4.69 7.30
CA TRP A 113 10.01 5.63 8.40
C TRP A 113 11.38 6.30 8.55
N ASP A 114 12.47 5.61 8.24
CA ASP A 114 13.82 6.16 8.25
C ASP A 114 13.97 7.22 7.16
N ALA A 115 13.46 6.94 5.95
CA ALA A 115 13.43 7.90 4.86
C ALA A 115 12.55 9.13 5.16
N HIS A 116 11.41 8.95 5.84
CA HIS A 116 10.55 10.06 6.27
C HIS A 116 11.26 10.98 7.26
N ARG A 117 11.87 10.41 8.31
CA ARG A 117 12.54 11.18 9.36
C ARG A 117 13.79 11.93 8.88
N HIS A 118 14.46 11.42 7.84
CA HIS A 118 15.68 12.01 7.29
C HIS A 118 15.45 12.78 5.96
N ASP A 119 14.20 12.93 5.52
CA ASP A 119 13.71 13.73 4.38
C ASP A 119 14.63 13.87 3.14
N GLN A 120 15.19 15.05 2.84
CA GLN A 120 15.99 15.32 1.63
C GLN A 120 17.48 14.97 1.80
N SER A 121 17.81 14.03 2.70
CA SER A 121 19.19 13.60 2.93
C SER A 121 19.66 12.48 1.98
N PRO A 122 20.98 12.27 1.84
CA PRO A 122 21.52 11.11 1.12
C PRO A 122 21.06 9.76 1.71
N ARG A 123 20.82 9.72 3.03
CA ARG A 123 20.30 8.54 3.73
C ARG A 123 18.89 8.19 3.24
N ALA A 124 17.98 9.15 3.25
CA ALA A 124 16.63 8.95 2.75
C ALA A 124 16.60 8.59 1.25
N ALA A 125 17.50 9.17 0.44
CA ALA A 125 17.63 8.80 -0.97
C ALA A 125 18.11 7.35 -1.16
N ARG A 126 19.06 6.89 -0.33
CA ARG A 126 19.49 5.49 -0.28
C ARG A 126 18.31 4.58 0.10
N ASP A 127 17.60 4.92 1.16
CA ASP A 127 16.51 4.09 1.69
C ASP A 127 15.38 3.94 0.66
N ARG A 128 14.98 5.02 -0.01
CA ARG A 128 14.02 4.99 -1.13
C ARG A 128 14.50 4.13 -2.30
N ARG A 129 15.81 4.09 -2.58
CA ARG A 129 16.37 3.22 -3.63
C ARG A 129 16.27 1.75 -3.24
N ILE A 130 16.62 1.40 -2.01
CA ILE A 130 16.51 0.03 -1.48
C ILE A 130 15.03 -0.39 -1.46
N GLU A 131 14.15 0.47 -0.96
CA GLU A 131 12.70 0.26 -0.97
C GLU A 131 12.17 0.01 -2.39
N SER A 132 12.64 0.78 -3.38
CA SER A 132 12.24 0.57 -4.77
C SER A 132 12.62 -0.81 -5.29
N VAL A 133 13.81 -1.32 -4.95
CA VAL A 133 14.22 -2.69 -5.34
C VAL A 133 13.33 -3.72 -4.66
N LEU A 134 13.10 -3.55 -3.35
CA LEU A 134 12.24 -4.44 -2.58
C LEU A 134 10.82 -4.52 -3.16
N ARG A 135 10.21 -3.39 -3.52
CA ARG A 135 8.87 -3.35 -4.12
C ARG A 135 8.81 -4.06 -5.47
N TRP A 136 9.85 -3.95 -6.31
CA TRP A 136 9.92 -4.72 -7.55
C TRP A 136 10.01 -6.23 -7.32
N LEU A 137 10.82 -6.65 -6.33
CA LEU A 137 10.93 -8.06 -5.96
C LEU A 137 9.60 -8.60 -5.43
N LEU A 138 8.90 -7.84 -4.57
CA LEU A 138 7.59 -8.21 -4.06
C LEU A 138 6.52 -8.23 -5.16
N ALA A 139 6.55 -7.28 -6.09
CA ALA A 139 5.67 -7.29 -7.27
C ALA A 139 5.84 -8.58 -8.06
N LEU A 140 7.09 -8.93 -8.40
CA LEU A 140 7.40 -10.14 -9.15
C LEU A 140 6.99 -11.40 -8.36
N PHE A 141 7.26 -11.43 -7.06
CA PHE A 141 6.86 -12.52 -6.19
C PHE A 141 5.35 -12.77 -6.22
N TYR A 142 4.52 -11.74 -6.01
CA TYR A 142 3.06 -11.89 -5.99
C TYR A 142 2.47 -12.18 -7.37
N LEU A 143 3.03 -11.58 -8.43
CA LEU A 143 2.65 -11.91 -9.81
C LEU A 143 2.92 -13.38 -10.13
N TRP A 144 4.12 -13.85 -9.79
CA TRP A 144 4.49 -15.26 -9.95
C TRP A 144 3.61 -16.17 -9.09
N LEU A 145 3.42 -15.85 -7.81
CA LEU A 145 2.64 -16.64 -6.86
C LEU A 145 1.22 -16.85 -7.35
N GLY A 146 0.56 -15.76 -7.77
CA GLY A 146 -0.80 -15.81 -8.28
C GLY A 146 -0.89 -16.56 -9.60
N LEU A 147 -0.01 -16.26 -10.56
CA LEU A 147 -0.03 -16.90 -11.87
C LEU A 147 0.27 -18.41 -11.79
N ALA A 148 1.30 -18.80 -11.04
CA ALA A 148 1.64 -20.21 -10.83
C ALA A 148 0.50 -20.97 -10.15
N SER A 149 -0.15 -20.35 -9.14
CA SER A 149 -1.29 -20.95 -8.44
C SER A 149 -2.50 -21.13 -9.34
N LEU A 150 -2.79 -20.18 -10.24
CA LEU A 150 -3.89 -20.31 -11.19
C LEU A 150 -3.61 -21.37 -12.28
N LEU A 151 -2.36 -21.52 -12.71
CA LEU A 151 -1.98 -22.47 -13.76
C LEU A 151 -1.83 -23.91 -13.24
N HIS A 152 -1.37 -24.08 -12.00
CA HIS A 152 -1.00 -25.38 -11.46
C HIS A 152 -1.83 -25.82 -10.25
N GLY A 153 -2.73 -24.98 -9.74
CA GLY A 153 -3.50 -25.25 -8.52
C GLY A 153 -2.68 -25.20 -7.22
N ALA A 154 -1.44 -24.73 -7.29
CA ALA A 154 -0.51 -24.63 -6.16
C ALA A 154 0.50 -23.48 -6.38
N PRO A 155 0.99 -22.83 -5.32
CA PRO A 155 0.80 -23.17 -3.91
C PRO A 155 -0.53 -22.72 -3.29
N LEU A 156 -1.25 -21.76 -3.87
CA LEU A 156 -2.55 -21.29 -3.35
C LEU A 156 -3.68 -22.07 -4.03
N ALA A 157 -4.25 -23.07 -3.36
CA ALA A 157 -5.24 -23.95 -3.97
C ALA A 157 -6.56 -23.27 -4.39
N PRO A 158 -7.19 -22.38 -3.58
CA PRO A 158 -8.41 -21.71 -4.01
C PRO A 158 -8.13 -20.66 -5.08
N ALA A 159 -8.84 -20.74 -6.20
CA ALA A 159 -8.65 -19.84 -7.32
C ALA A 159 -8.94 -18.37 -6.95
N TRP A 160 -9.94 -18.08 -6.09
CA TRP A 160 -10.16 -16.72 -5.58
C TRP A 160 -8.94 -16.15 -4.86
N LEU A 161 -8.21 -16.98 -4.12
CA LEU A 161 -7.04 -16.56 -3.35
C LEU A 161 -5.82 -16.37 -4.26
N ALA A 162 -5.62 -17.29 -5.21
CA ALA A 162 -4.59 -17.16 -6.24
C ALA A 162 -4.78 -15.88 -7.08
N SER A 163 -6.03 -15.60 -7.46
CA SER A 163 -6.42 -14.37 -8.17
C SER A 163 -6.16 -13.13 -7.31
N LYS A 164 -6.46 -13.18 -6.02
CA LYS A 164 -6.15 -12.10 -5.07
C LYS A 164 -4.65 -11.81 -4.98
N ALA A 165 -3.82 -12.86 -4.94
CA ALA A 165 -2.36 -12.72 -4.95
C ALA A 165 -1.86 -12.08 -6.25
N LEU A 166 -2.39 -12.52 -7.40
CA LEU A 166 -2.06 -11.94 -8.71
C LEU A 166 -2.44 -10.45 -8.77
N MET A 167 -3.65 -10.10 -8.37
CA MET A 167 -4.13 -8.72 -8.30
C MET A 167 -3.28 -7.87 -7.36
N PHE A 168 -2.83 -8.43 -6.24
CA PHE A 168 -1.91 -7.73 -5.34
C PHE A 168 -0.56 -7.44 -6.02
N GLY A 169 -0.02 -8.37 -6.81
CA GLY A 169 1.15 -8.12 -7.65
C GLY A 169 0.93 -7.00 -8.68
N VAL A 170 -0.26 -6.92 -9.29
CA VAL A 170 -0.64 -5.83 -10.20
C VAL A 170 -0.78 -4.50 -9.45
N ILE A 171 -1.32 -4.49 -8.23
CA ILE A 171 -1.37 -3.31 -7.37
C ILE A 171 0.04 -2.80 -7.07
N PHE A 172 0.99 -3.69 -6.77
CA PHE A 172 2.40 -3.30 -6.61
C PHE A 172 2.94 -2.64 -7.88
N ALA A 173 2.72 -3.23 -9.06
CA ALA A 173 3.17 -2.64 -10.31
C ALA A 173 2.55 -1.25 -10.56
N ALA A 174 1.24 -1.09 -10.31
CA ALA A 174 0.56 0.20 -10.42
C ALA A 174 1.11 1.23 -9.42
N ALA A 175 1.37 0.84 -8.18
CA ALA A 175 1.97 1.70 -7.16
C ALA A 175 3.41 2.12 -7.52
N ILE A 176 4.20 1.23 -8.10
CA ILE A 176 5.52 1.58 -8.64
C ILE A 176 5.39 2.59 -9.79
N MET A 177 4.36 2.46 -10.64
CA MET A 177 4.12 3.40 -11.72
C MET A 177 3.63 4.77 -11.24
N ILE A 178 2.99 4.86 -10.06
CA ILE A 178 2.75 6.13 -9.36
C ILE A 178 4.09 6.82 -9.12
N ASP A 179 5.04 6.13 -8.47
CA ASP A 179 6.35 6.69 -8.14
C ASP A 179 7.13 7.09 -9.40
N VAL A 180 7.16 6.22 -10.43
CA VAL A 180 7.83 6.52 -11.71
C VAL A 180 7.26 7.77 -12.36
N SER A 181 5.93 7.91 -12.37
CA SER A 181 5.25 9.07 -12.95
C SER A 181 5.44 10.33 -12.09
N PHE A 182 5.63 10.17 -10.78
CA PHE A 182 5.77 11.27 -9.81
C PHE A 182 7.21 11.81 -9.69
N LYS A 183 8.24 11.08 -10.15
CA LYS A 183 9.65 11.51 -10.10
C LYS A 183 9.91 12.98 -10.49
N PRO A 184 9.30 13.56 -11.55
CA PRO A 184 9.56 14.94 -11.94
C PRO A 184 9.05 16.00 -10.96
N VAL A 185 8.12 15.64 -10.06
CA VAL A 185 7.43 16.59 -9.17
C VAL A 185 8.40 17.32 -8.24
N GLY A 186 9.45 16.66 -7.74
CA GLY A 186 10.41 17.31 -6.83
C GLY A 186 11.07 18.55 -7.45
N ALA A 187 11.60 18.42 -8.67
CA ALA A 187 12.21 19.53 -9.39
C ALA A 187 11.18 20.61 -9.78
N GLN A 188 9.99 20.20 -10.23
CA GLN A 188 8.90 21.11 -10.63
C GLN A 188 8.35 21.91 -9.43
N LEU A 189 8.17 21.26 -8.28
CA LEU A 189 7.77 21.91 -7.04
C LEU A 189 8.86 22.86 -6.54
N GLY A 190 10.13 22.47 -6.63
CA GLY A 190 11.25 23.35 -6.30
C GLY A 190 11.27 24.62 -7.15
N ALA A 191 10.98 24.51 -8.45
CA ALA A 191 10.82 25.66 -9.34
C ALA A 191 9.61 26.54 -8.95
N LEU A 192 8.45 25.93 -8.67
CA LEU A 192 7.26 26.64 -8.22
C LEU A 192 7.51 27.44 -6.93
N ILE A 193 8.19 26.86 -5.94
CA ILE A 193 8.51 27.53 -4.67
C ILE A 193 9.49 28.69 -4.89
N LYS A 194 10.51 28.51 -5.74
CA LYS A 194 11.55 29.52 -5.97
C LYS A 194 11.09 30.68 -6.86
N GLN A 195 10.32 30.38 -7.90
CA GLN A 195 9.94 31.34 -8.96
C GLN A 195 8.52 31.87 -8.79
N GLY A 196 7.72 31.29 -7.88
CA GLY A 196 6.33 31.66 -7.65
C GLY A 196 5.36 30.97 -8.61
N SER A 197 4.07 31.18 -8.33
CA SER A 197 2.95 30.62 -9.10
C SER A 197 2.76 31.37 -10.41
N SER A 198 2.95 30.68 -11.53
CA SER A 198 2.71 31.16 -12.88
C SER A 198 2.35 29.99 -13.79
N ASP A 199 1.89 30.26 -15.02
CA ASP A 199 1.62 29.17 -15.98
C ASP A 199 2.87 28.35 -16.31
N ALA A 200 4.05 28.98 -16.33
CA ALA A 200 5.32 28.33 -16.60
C ALA A 200 5.71 27.31 -15.52
N THR A 201 5.39 27.59 -14.24
CA THR A 201 5.69 26.69 -13.12
C THR A 201 4.56 25.69 -12.83
N GLU A 202 3.30 26.10 -12.99
CA GLU A 202 2.12 25.31 -12.64
C GLU A 202 1.72 24.28 -13.70
N LEU A 203 1.75 24.63 -15.00
CA LEU A 203 1.26 23.72 -16.04
C LEU A 203 2.08 22.42 -16.14
N PRO A 204 3.43 22.44 -16.11
CA PRO A 204 4.21 21.21 -16.12
C PRO A 204 3.93 20.36 -14.87
N LEU A 205 3.86 20.97 -13.69
CA LEU A 205 3.55 20.30 -12.44
C LEU A 205 2.18 19.63 -12.48
N LEU A 206 1.16 20.36 -12.93
CA LEU A 206 -0.21 19.87 -13.07
C LEU A 206 -0.30 18.69 -14.03
N ARG A 207 0.42 18.72 -15.17
CA ARG A 207 0.47 17.61 -16.13
C ARG A 207 1.07 16.35 -15.51
N THR A 208 2.18 16.48 -14.79
CA THR A 208 2.82 15.36 -14.07
C THR A 208 1.84 14.77 -13.06
N MET A 209 1.23 15.61 -12.21
CA MET A 209 0.25 15.16 -11.20
C MET A 209 -0.98 14.48 -11.83
N ASN A 210 -1.47 14.98 -12.97
CA ASN A 210 -2.58 14.36 -13.69
C ASN A 210 -2.22 12.96 -14.20
N ARG A 211 -1.00 12.78 -14.74
CA ARG A 211 -0.52 11.49 -15.21
C ARG A 211 -0.37 10.50 -14.06
N THR A 212 0.22 10.92 -12.94
CA THR A 212 0.33 10.09 -11.73
C THR A 212 -1.03 9.61 -11.24
N ARG A 213 -2.05 10.47 -11.30
CA ARG A 213 -3.40 10.16 -10.81
C ARG A 213 -4.08 9.02 -11.57
N ILE A 214 -3.72 8.75 -12.83
CA ILE A 214 -4.25 7.60 -13.57
C ILE A 214 -3.90 6.31 -12.83
N TRP A 215 -2.66 6.18 -12.36
CA TRP A 215 -2.20 5.01 -11.61
C TRP A 215 -2.82 4.92 -10.22
N VAL A 216 -3.10 6.05 -9.56
CA VAL A 216 -3.85 6.08 -8.29
C VAL A 216 -5.25 5.48 -8.48
N TRP A 217 -5.97 5.86 -9.54
CA TRP A 217 -7.28 5.29 -9.84
C TRP A 217 -7.22 3.79 -10.14
N VAL A 218 -6.18 3.34 -10.86
CA VAL A 218 -5.94 1.91 -11.08
C VAL A 218 -5.76 1.18 -9.75
N VAL A 219 -4.94 1.71 -8.83
CA VAL A 219 -4.75 1.15 -7.49
C VAL A 219 -6.08 1.07 -6.73
N TYR A 220 -6.90 2.12 -6.76
CA TYR A 220 -8.20 2.11 -6.06
C TYR A 220 -9.17 1.07 -6.62
N LEU A 221 -9.31 1.00 -7.94
CA LEU A 221 -10.15 0.00 -8.58
C LEU A 221 -9.69 -1.42 -8.23
N MET A 222 -8.38 -1.67 -8.31
CA MET A 222 -7.80 -2.96 -7.97
C MET A 222 -7.95 -3.31 -6.50
N LEU A 223 -7.75 -2.37 -5.57
CA LEU A 223 -7.95 -2.58 -4.14
C LEU A 223 -9.40 -2.94 -3.82
N LEU A 224 -10.38 -2.23 -4.40
CA LEU A 224 -11.80 -2.53 -4.22
C LEU A 224 -12.17 -3.91 -4.78
N ALA A 225 -11.70 -4.24 -5.98
CA ALA A 225 -11.95 -5.55 -6.58
C ALA A 225 -11.28 -6.69 -5.78
N THR A 226 -10.05 -6.47 -5.30
CA THR A 226 -9.31 -7.42 -4.45
C THR A 226 -9.99 -7.64 -3.10
N ALA A 227 -10.54 -6.57 -2.50
CA ALA A 227 -11.31 -6.63 -1.26
C ALA A 227 -12.62 -7.39 -1.46
N PHE A 228 -13.37 -7.07 -2.52
CA PHE A 228 -14.59 -7.79 -2.90
C PHE A 228 -14.32 -9.28 -3.07
N LEU A 229 -13.27 -9.63 -3.81
CA LEU A 229 -12.87 -11.03 -4.03
C LEU A 229 -12.56 -11.75 -2.73
N GLY A 230 -11.90 -11.08 -1.78
CA GLY A 230 -11.58 -11.64 -0.47
C GLY A 230 -12.80 -11.85 0.44
N VAL A 231 -13.87 -11.07 0.26
CA VAL A 231 -15.12 -11.19 1.03
C VAL A 231 -16.05 -12.23 0.40
N VAL A 232 -16.28 -12.14 -0.91
CA VAL A 232 -17.29 -12.94 -1.60
C VAL A 232 -16.79 -14.34 -1.93
N LYS A 233 -15.50 -14.50 -2.27
CA LYS A 233 -14.88 -15.79 -2.64
C LYS A 233 -15.74 -16.60 -3.63
N PRO A 234 -16.06 -16.04 -4.82
CA PRO A 234 -17.07 -16.60 -5.70
C PRO A 234 -16.69 -17.89 -6.43
N PHE A 235 -15.42 -18.33 -6.35
CA PHE A 235 -14.88 -19.52 -7.02
C PHE A 235 -13.68 -20.11 -6.28
#